data_AF-A0A7X6VC94-F1
#
_entry.id   AF-A0A7X6VC94-F1
#
_cell.length_a   1.000
_cell.length_b   1.000
_cell.length_c   1.000
_cell.angle_alpha   90.00
_cell.angle_beta   90.00
_cell.angle_gamma   90.00
#
_symmetry.space_group_name_H-M   'P 1'
#
loop_
_entity.id
_entity.type
_entity.pdbx_description
1 polymer ?
#
loop_
_entity_poly.entity_id
_entity_poly.type
_entity_poly.pdbx_seq_one_letter_code
_entity_poly.pdbx_strand_id
1 'polypeptide(L)'
;YKQMQSYHAAAMRIFHGIDRTQLDNLVRILEPENKRAEFEMAYKRFATSIERILPQQVQVNYLNDLRWLAYIRIAAKARYEADSKIDVSDCGEKVHKLISEYIESSGIQQWIEPVTLFDKDFKEKLGKLGSSEAVASAMEHAARRAITARFDDNPVFYTDLMEKLKLILEETRANWDEMRHRLGQLHEEIITGEESEADQLGIDPKEYALYRSIKGKLEQSSTAEKVITDAASTHTGGIAAESQAEYLANPVQAQAKEIALEVEHTIRKAYTIDWVTNPTKTADIERALLQMLTSKYHRLLPYAERKNLVAELMALAKKHYFNI
;
A
#
# COMPACT_ATOMS: atom_id res chain seq x y z
N TYR A 1 40.36 19.01 -6.26
CA TYR A 1 40.45 18.95 -4.79
C TYR A 1 39.61 20.03 -4.09
N LYS A 2 39.91 21.33 -4.20
CA LYS A 2 39.13 22.41 -3.53
C LYS A 2 37.61 22.38 -3.82
N GLN A 3 37.22 22.07 -5.06
CA GLN A 3 35.81 21.91 -5.44
C GLN A 3 35.13 20.73 -4.71
N MET A 4 35.83 19.60 -4.53
CA MET A 4 35.31 18.45 -3.79
C MET A 4 35.05 18.82 -2.32
N GLN A 5 35.94 19.60 -1.69
CA GLN A 5 35.74 20.06 -0.31
C GLN A 5 34.50 20.97 -0.17
N SER A 6 34.24 21.81 -1.17
CA SER A 6 33.04 22.65 -1.20
C SER A 6 31.76 21.81 -1.32
N TYR A 7 31.75 20.79 -2.19
CA TYR A 7 30.60 19.89 -2.33
C TYR A 7 30.39 19.00 -1.10
N HIS A 8 31.47 18.52 -0.48
CA HIS A 8 31.42 17.83 0.80
C HIS A 8 30.78 18.70 1.88
N ALA A 9 31.25 19.93 2.06
CA ALA A 9 30.70 20.85 3.05
C ALA A 9 29.21 21.17 2.81
N ALA A 10 28.79 21.27 1.54
CA ALA A 10 27.40 21.48 1.19
C ALA A 10 26.52 20.28 1.58
N ALA A 11 26.95 19.05 1.28
CA ALA A 11 26.21 17.84 1.66
C ALA A 11 26.16 17.65 3.19
N MET A 12 27.27 17.92 3.89
CA MET A 12 27.35 17.79 5.35
C MET A 12 26.52 18.84 6.08
N ARG A 13 26.34 20.05 5.51
CA ARG A 13 25.58 21.14 6.12
C ARG A 13 24.10 20.78 6.32
N ILE A 14 23.55 19.93 5.45
CA ILE A 14 22.14 19.48 5.52
C ILE A 14 21.88 18.75 6.84
N PHE A 15 22.87 18.06 7.39
CA PHE A 15 22.79 17.28 8.61
C PHE A 15 23.50 17.95 9.81
N HIS A 16 23.75 19.26 9.73
CA HIS A 16 24.45 19.97 10.80
C HIS A 16 23.61 20.02 12.08
N GLY A 17 24.20 19.62 13.21
CA GLY A 17 23.54 19.62 14.52
C GLY A 17 22.77 18.34 14.87
N ILE A 18 22.82 17.30 14.03
CA ILE A 18 22.26 15.98 14.34
C ILE A 18 23.39 14.98 14.58
N ASP A 19 23.19 14.11 15.57
CA ASP A 19 24.11 13.01 15.84
C ASP A 19 24.12 12.02 14.67
N ARG A 20 25.32 11.65 14.23
CA ARG A 20 25.55 10.73 13.10
C ARG A 20 25.03 9.32 13.37
N THR A 21 24.78 8.99 14.63
CA THR A 21 24.25 7.70 15.09
C THR A 21 22.72 7.62 14.98
N GLN A 22 22.02 8.76 14.89
CA GLN A 22 20.56 8.85 14.91
C GLN A 22 19.99 8.93 13.49
N LEU A 23 20.00 7.80 12.78
CA LEU A 23 19.58 7.73 11.37
C LEU A 23 18.15 8.23 11.13
N ASP A 24 17.20 7.91 12.01
CA ASP A 24 15.80 8.33 11.83
C ASP A 24 15.66 9.86 11.80
N ASN A 25 16.39 10.55 12.67
CA ASN A 25 16.42 12.02 12.70
C ASN A 25 17.07 12.60 11.44
N LEU A 26 18.12 11.95 10.92
CA LEU A 26 18.80 12.34 9.69
C LEU A 26 17.88 12.17 8.47
N VAL A 27 17.16 11.04 8.41
CA VAL A 27 16.21 10.76 7.33
C VAL A 27 14.99 11.68 7.43
N ARG A 28 14.50 12.01 8.63
CA ARG A 28 13.36 12.91 8.82
C ARG A 28 13.60 14.33 8.28
N ILE A 29 14.84 14.83 8.31
CA ILE A 29 15.17 16.10 7.63
C ILE A 29 14.86 16.06 6.13
N LEU A 30 14.95 14.87 5.54
CA LEU A 30 14.69 14.61 4.14
C LEU A 30 13.23 14.22 3.89
N GLU A 31 12.31 14.48 4.81
CA GLU A 31 10.88 14.32 4.54
C GLU A 31 10.37 15.30 3.45
N PRO A 32 10.69 16.61 3.50
CA PRO A 32 10.26 17.57 2.49
C PRO A 32 10.94 17.31 1.15
N GLU A 33 10.17 17.31 0.06
CA GLU A 33 10.67 17.08 -1.31
C GLU A 33 11.79 18.05 -1.70
N ASN A 34 11.67 19.33 -1.33
CA ASN A 34 12.70 20.35 -1.55
C ASN A 34 14.05 19.98 -0.89
N LYS A 35 14.01 19.41 0.33
CA LYS A 35 15.20 19.00 1.07
C LYS A 35 15.81 17.72 0.50
N ARG A 36 14.99 16.79 0.01
CA ARG A 36 15.47 15.62 -0.75
C ARG A 36 16.18 16.02 -2.01
N ALA A 37 15.58 16.89 -2.81
CA ALA A 37 16.19 17.37 -4.05
C ALA A 37 17.52 18.09 -3.78
N GLU A 38 17.57 18.95 -2.75
CA GLU A 38 18.80 19.63 -2.29
C GLU A 38 19.90 18.63 -1.93
N PHE A 39 19.55 17.59 -1.15
CA PHE A 39 20.47 16.54 -0.74
C PHE A 39 20.95 15.66 -1.90
N GLU A 40 20.06 15.22 -2.78
CA GLU A 40 20.39 14.43 -3.97
C GLU A 40 21.38 15.16 -4.88
N MET A 41 21.13 16.45 -5.15
CA MET A 41 22.04 17.27 -5.94
C MET A 41 23.40 17.44 -5.27
N ALA A 42 23.44 17.69 -3.95
CA ALA A 42 24.67 17.85 -3.20
C ALA A 42 25.49 16.55 -3.18
N TYR A 43 24.84 15.41 -2.92
CA TYR A 43 25.44 14.09 -2.92
C TYR A 43 26.03 13.75 -4.31
N LYS A 44 25.27 13.94 -5.40
CA LYS A 44 25.71 13.63 -6.76
C LYS A 44 26.95 14.43 -7.16
N ARG A 45 26.98 15.73 -6.83
CA ARG A 45 28.15 16.59 -7.07
C ARG A 45 29.38 16.14 -6.28
N PHE A 46 29.18 15.73 -5.02
CA PHE A 46 30.27 15.23 -4.18
C PHE A 46 30.82 13.89 -4.70
N ALA A 47 29.95 12.91 -4.93
CA ALA A 47 30.31 11.61 -5.49
C ALA A 47 31.07 11.72 -6.82
N THR A 48 30.55 12.54 -7.75
CA THR A 48 31.20 12.78 -9.06
C THR A 48 32.58 13.43 -8.91
N SER A 49 32.74 14.31 -7.91
CA SER A 49 34.03 14.96 -7.66
C SER A 49 35.08 14.00 -7.09
N ILE A 50 34.67 13.01 -6.28
CA ILE A 50 35.55 11.95 -5.78
C ILE A 50 35.95 11.01 -6.92
N GLU A 51 34.99 10.58 -7.75
CA GLU A 51 35.25 9.73 -8.92
C GLU A 51 36.35 10.30 -9.82
N ARG A 52 36.31 11.61 -10.08
CA ARG A 52 37.31 12.32 -10.91
C ARG A 52 38.70 12.37 -10.27
N ILE A 53 38.77 12.36 -8.95
CA ILE A 53 40.06 12.42 -8.22
C ILE A 53 40.68 11.04 -8.13
N LEU A 54 39.89 9.96 -8.10
CA LEU A 54 40.41 8.60 -8.09
C LEU A 54 41.13 8.26 -9.42
N PRO A 55 42.38 7.75 -9.37
CA PRO A 55 42.97 6.98 -8.27
C PRO A 55 43.91 7.77 -7.34
N GLN A 56 43.98 9.10 -7.44
CA GLN A 56 44.84 9.92 -6.58
C GLN A 56 44.35 9.85 -5.12
N GLN A 57 45.27 9.89 -4.14
CA GLN A 57 44.91 9.71 -2.72
C GLN A 57 43.91 10.77 -2.25
N VAL A 58 42.70 10.32 -1.96
CA VAL A 58 41.67 11.07 -1.23
C VAL A 58 41.81 10.74 0.26
N GLN A 59 41.64 11.72 1.14
CA GLN A 59 41.70 11.46 2.58
C GLN A 59 40.58 10.49 2.98
N VAL A 60 40.91 9.51 3.81
CA VAL A 60 40.00 8.45 4.28
C VAL A 60 38.70 9.03 4.87
N ASN A 61 38.79 10.18 5.55
CA ASN A 61 37.64 10.87 6.13
C ASN A 61 36.57 11.25 5.08
N TYR A 62 36.97 11.73 3.90
CA TYR A 62 36.02 12.07 2.84
C TYR A 62 35.36 10.83 2.22
N LEU A 63 36.08 9.70 2.17
CA LEU A 63 35.53 8.43 1.71
C LEU A 63 34.53 7.85 2.72
N ASN A 64 34.83 7.98 4.01
CA ASN A 64 33.91 7.58 5.08
C ASN A 64 32.64 8.45 5.09
N ASP A 65 32.78 9.76 4.94
CA ASP A 65 31.63 10.65 4.85
C ASP A 65 30.80 10.39 3.57
N LEU A 66 31.43 10.05 2.44
CA LEU A 66 30.73 9.65 1.22
C LEU A 66 29.88 8.40 1.44
N ARG A 67 30.45 7.38 2.11
CA ARG A 67 29.74 6.15 2.47
C ARG A 67 28.57 6.42 3.41
N TRP A 68 28.77 7.29 4.40
CA TRP A 68 27.71 7.70 5.34
C TRP A 68 26.58 8.46 4.64
N LEU A 69 26.89 9.37 3.72
CA LEU A 69 25.85 10.06 2.94
C LEU A 69 25.13 9.10 1.97
N ALA A 70 25.85 8.13 1.38
CA ALA A 70 25.25 7.10 0.54
C ALA A 70 24.24 6.25 1.35
N TYR A 71 24.58 5.96 2.60
CA TYR A 71 23.70 5.25 3.52
C TYR A 71 22.41 6.03 3.80
N ILE A 72 22.51 7.32 4.15
CA ILE A 72 21.33 8.19 4.36
C ILE A 72 20.48 8.28 3.10
N ARG A 73 21.11 8.34 1.93
CA ARG A 73 20.42 8.39 0.63
C ARG A 73 19.58 7.15 0.38
N ILE A 74 20.16 5.97 0.62
CA ILE A 74 19.44 4.70 0.47
C ILE A 74 18.27 4.64 1.46
N ALA A 75 18.50 5.01 2.73
CA ALA A 75 17.46 5.04 3.76
C ALA A 75 16.32 6.02 3.43
N ALA A 76 16.64 7.22 2.95
CA ALA A 76 15.66 8.22 2.53
C ALA A 76 14.85 7.77 1.31
N LYS A 77 15.49 7.14 0.32
CA LYS A 77 14.79 6.58 -0.83
C LYS A 77 13.88 5.42 -0.45
N ALA A 78 14.35 4.52 0.42
CA ALA A 78 13.52 3.42 0.93
C ALA A 78 12.29 3.94 1.70
N ARG A 79 12.44 5.04 2.44
CA ARG A 79 11.35 5.65 3.23
C ARG A 79 10.38 6.50 2.41
N TYR A 80 10.86 7.27 1.42
CA TYR A 80 10.07 8.31 0.75
C TYR A 80 9.87 8.12 -0.77
N GLU A 81 10.59 7.20 -1.42
CA GLU A 81 10.63 7.04 -2.89
C GLU A 81 10.63 5.56 -3.31
N ALA A 82 9.67 4.78 -2.79
CA ALA A 82 9.63 3.31 -2.95
C ALA A 82 9.37 2.80 -4.40
N ASP A 83 8.91 3.66 -5.32
CA ASP A 83 8.71 3.32 -6.75
C ASP A 83 9.95 3.54 -7.63
N SER A 84 10.97 4.19 -7.08
CA SER A 84 12.26 4.37 -7.73
C SER A 84 13.11 3.14 -7.42
N LYS A 85 13.44 2.33 -8.45
CA LYS A 85 14.55 1.37 -8.29
C LYS A 85 15.72 2.15 -7.70
N ILE A 86 16.38 1.62 -6.67
CA ILE A 86 17.60 2.20 -6.10
C ILE A 86 18.65 2.20 -7.21
N ASP A 87 18.63 3.26 -8.02
CA ASP A 87 19.50 3.38 -9.16
C ASP A 87 20.81 3.99 -8.66
N VAL A 88 21.76 3.10 -8.41
CA VAL A 88 23.13 3.45 -8.05
C VAL A 88 23.96 3.73 -9.32
N SER A 89 23.38 3.60 -10.53
CA SER A 89 24.03 3.89 -11.82
C SER A 89 24.46 5.35 -12.00
N ASP A 90 24.03 6.23 -11.11
CA ASP A 90 24.31 7.67 -11.15
C ASP A 90 25.71 8.04 -10.61
N CYS A 91 26.46 7.07 -10.08
CA CYS A 91 27.82 7.23 -9.58
C CYS A 91 28.80 6.45 -10.48
N GLY A 92 30.00 7.00 -10.71
CA GLY A 92 31.02 6.29 -11.49
C GLY A 92 31.45 4.96 -10.85
N GLU A 93 32.01 4.07 -11.67
CA GLU A 93 32.27 2.67 -11.33
C GLU A 93 33.15 2.49 -10.08
N LYS A 94 34.10 3.41 -9.82
CA LYS A 94 34.99 3.32 -8.66
C LYS A 94 34.27 3.69 -7.36
N VAL A 95 33.51 4.78 -7.38
CA VAL A 95 32.66 5.19 -6.25
C VAL A 95 31.57 4.15 -5.99
N HIS A 96 30.97 3.59 -7.04
CA HIS A 96 30.01 2.49 -6.91
C HIS A 96 30.61 1.31 -6.15
N LYS A 97 31.78 0.81 -6.59
CA LYS A 97 32.47 -0.30 -5.93
C LYS A 97 32.80 0.00 -4.45
N LEU A 98 33.26 1.21 -4.15
CA LEU A 98 33.57 1.65 -2.77
C LEU A 98 32.35 1.70 -1.85
N ILE A 99 31.16 1.97 -2.40
CA ILE A 99 29.89 1.98 -1.68
C ILE A 99 29.39 0.55 -1.52
N SER A 100 29.41 -0.26 -2.58
CA SER A 100 28.99 -1.68 -2.54
C SER A 100 29.80 -2.48 -1.52
N GLU A 101 31.13 -2.39 -1.54
CA GLU A 101 32.01 -3.07 -0.58
C GLU A 101 31.75 -2.61 0.87
N TYR A 102 31.39 -1.34 1.06
CA TYR A 102 31.04 -0.81 2.39
C TYR A 102 29.71 -1.36 2.88
N ILE A 103 28.69 -1.44 2.01
CA ILE A 103 27.38 -2.01 2.36
C ILE A 103 27.50 -3.49 2.71
N GLU A 104 28.27 -4.25 1.93
CA GLU A 104 28.55 -5.68 2.18
C GLU A 104 29.32 -5.91 3.48
N SER A 105 30.38 -5.12 3.74
CA SER A 105 31.21 -5.27 4.94
C SER A 105 30.57 -4.77 6.24
N SER A 106 29.58 -3.89 6.16
CA SER A 106 28.95 -3.28 7.34
C SER A 106 27.74 -4.08 7.88
N GLY A 107 27.33 -5.18 7.24
CA GLY A 107 26.18 -6.00 7.67
C GLY A 107 24.82 -5.31 7.52
N ILE A 108 24.76 -4.22 6.75
CA ILE A 108 23.61 -3.30 6.63
C ILE A 108 22.53 -3.86 5.68
N GLN A 109 22.79 -4.94 4.96
CA GLN A 109 21.82 -5.59 4.03
C GLN A 109 20.45 -5.88 4.68
N GLN A 110 20.39 -6.15 5.98
CA GLN A 110 19.13 -6.47 6.67
C GLN A 110 18.15 -5.28 6.81
N TRP A 111 18.61 -4.04 6.67
CA TRP A 111 17.77 -2.83 6.78
C TRP A 111 17.37 -2.24 5.43
N ILE A 112 18.04 -2.65 4.34
CA ILE A 112 17.90 -2.10 3.00
C ILE A 112 16.92 -2.93 2.16
N GLU A 113 16.60 -4.15 2.57
CA GLU A 113 15.48 -4.87 1.96
C GLU A 113 14.16 -4.23 2.40
N PRO A 114 13.29 -3.83 1.46
CA PRO A 114 11.93 -3.43 1.82
C PRO A 114 11.28 -4.62 2.51
N VAL A 115 11.01 -4.49 3.81
CA VAL A 115 10.28 -5.50 4.58
C VAL A 115 8.90 -5.59 3.92
N THR A 116 8.64 -6.68 3.22
CA THR A 116 7.33 -6.89 2.60
C THR A 116 6.41 -7.57 3.59
N LEU A 117 5.12 -7.22 3.57
CA LEU A 117 4.12 -7.80 4.47
C LEU A 117 4.11 -9.34 4.44
N PHE A 118 4.52 -9.92 3.31
CA PHE A 118 4.51 -11.34 3.00
C PHE A 118 5.85 -12.05 3.24
N ASP A 119 6.85 -11.36 3.78
CA ASP A 119 8.14 -11.98 4.11
C ASP A 119 7.93 -13.05 5.21
N LYS A 120 8.43 -14.27 4.98
CA LYS A 120 8.37 -15.35 6.00
C LYS A 120 9.08 -14.97 7.29
N ASP A 121 10.11 -14.14 7.17
CA ASP A 121 10.92 -13.65 8.29
C ASP A 121 10.48 -12.24 8.74
N PHE A 122 9.27 -11.79 8.40
CA PHE A 122 8.76 -10.44 8.69
C PHE A 122 8.99 -10.05 10.16
N LYS A 123 8.59 -10.90 11.11
CA LYS A 123 8.79 -10.66 12.55
C LYS A 123 10.26 -10.60 12.95
N GLU A 124 11.11 -11.41 12.32
CA GLU A 124 12.55 -11.43 12.60
C GLU A 124 13.26 -10.19 12.05
N LYS A 125 12.86 -9.73 10.85
CA LYS A 125 13.33 -8.48 10.24
C LYS A 125 12.92 -7.28 11.09
N LEU A 126 11.69 -7.26 11.61
CA LEU A 126 11.23 -6.20 12.52
C LEU A 126 11.97 -6.23 13.86
N GLY A 127 12.27 -7.40 14.42
CA GLY A 127 13.02 -7.53 15.68
C GLY A 127 14.46 -7.02 15.62
N LYS A 128 15.02 -6.89 14.42
CA LYS A 128 16.35 -6.33 14.17
C LYS A 128 16.34 -4.80 14.09
N LEU A 129 15.15 -4.19 14.04
CA LEU A 129 14.98 -2.74 14.03
C LEU A 129 15.16 -2.20 15.46
N GLY A 130 16.15 -1.31 15.64
CA GLY A 130 16.59 -0.84 16.97
C GLY A 130 15.65 0.12 17.70
N SER A 131 14.55 0.59 17.09
CA SER A 131 13.59 1.53 17.70
C SER A 131 12.14 1.18 17.40
N SER A 132 11.23 1.53 18.32
CA SER A 132 9.77 1.36 18.12
C SER A 132 9.25 2.17 16.93
N GLU A 133 9.84 3.35 16.70
CA GLU A 133 9.51 4.21 15.57
C GLU A 133 9.89 3.54 14.23
N ALA A 134 11.10 2.98 14.12
CA ALA A 134 11.55 2.31 12.91
C ALA A 134 10.68 1.08 12.58
N VAL A 135 10.29 0.31 13.60
CA VAL A 135 9.37 -0.83 13.42
C VAL A 135 7.99 -0.34 12.98
N ALA A 136 7.43 0.68 13.62
CA ALA A 136 6.11 1.21 13.27
C ALA A 136 6.08 1.75 11.82
N SER A 137 7.12 2.51 11.44
CA SER A 137 7.25 3.05 10.08
C SER A 137 7.40 1.92 9.05
N ALA A 138 8.25 0.92 9.32
CA ALA A 138 8.39 -0.24 8.43
C ALA A 138 7.06 -1.01 8.26
N MET A 139 6.31 -1.19 9.34
CA MET A 139 4.99 -1.84 9.31
C MET A 139 3.95 -1.02 8.54
N GLU A 140 3.90 0.30 8.72
CA GLU A 140 3.04 1.19 7.95
C GLU A 140 3.30 1.05 6.45
N HIS A 141 4.57 1.11 6.06
CA HIS A 141 4.98 1.00 4.66
C HIS A 141 4.62 -0.38 4.08
N ALA A 142 4.90 -1.46 4.83
CA ALA A 142 4.54 -2.81 4.42
C ALA A 142 3.02 -2.95 4.23
N ALA A 143 2.22 -2.43 5.16
CA ALA A 143 0.76 -2.40 5.09
C ALA A 143 0.26 -1.63 3.86
N ARG A 144 0.71 -0.38 3.68
CA ARG A 144 0.33 0.45 2.53
C ARG A 144 0.64 -0.26 1.21
N ARG A 145 1.83 -0.85 1.08
CA ARG A 145 2.24 -1.57 -0.14
C ARG A 145 1.39 -2.81 -0.41
N ALA A 146 1.13 -3.61 0.62
CA ALA A 146 0.31 -4.81 0.46
C ALA A 146 -1.13 -4.45 0.05
N ILE A 147 -1.71 -3.41 0.68
CA ILE A 147 -3.02 -2.89 0.32
C ILE A 147 -3.03 -2.38 -1.12
N THR A 148 -2.05 -1.58 -1.54
CA THR A 148 -1.97 -1.06 -2.92
C THR A 148 -1.77 -2.17 -3.94
N ALA A 149 -0.94 -3.17 -3.65
CA ALA A 149 -0.68 -4.28 -4.57
C ALA A 149 -1.92 -5.14 -4.82
N ARG A 150 -2.75 -5.35 -3.79
CA ARG A 150 -3.99 -6.13 -3.86
C ARG A 150 -5.24 -5.28 -4.08
N PHE A 151 -5.12 -3.96 -4.19
CA PHE A 151 -6.26 -3.05 -4.27
C PHE A 151 -7.23 -3.45 -5.39
N ASP A 152 -6.70 -3.74 -6.57
CA ASP A 152 -7.49 -4.13 -7.73
C ASP A 152 -8.15 -5.52 -7.57
N ASP A 153 -7.71 -6.37 -6.62
CA ASP A 153 -8.33 -7.67 -6.34
C ASP A 153 -9.70 -7.48 -5.67
N ASN A 154 -9.78 -6.55 -4.71
CA ASN A 154 -11.00 -6.26 -3.97
C ASN A 154 -11.01 -4.80 -3.50
N PRO A 155 -11.37 -3.85 -4.38
CA PRO A 155 -11.22 -2.42 -4.11
C PRO A 155 -11.96 -1.96 -2.86
N VAL A 156 -13.12 -2.55 -2.55
CA VAL A 156 -13.91 -2.20 -1.37
C VAL A 156 -13.20 -2.65 -0.10
N PHE A 157 -12.79 -3.92 -0.02
CA PHE A 157 -12.08 -4.46 1.15
C PHE A 157 -10.78 -3.70 1.44
N TYR A 158 -9.98 -3.43 0.41
CA TYR A 158 -8.70 -2.73 0.55
C TYR A 158 -8.86 -1.22 0.81
N THR A 159 -9.99 -0.62 0.41
CA THR A 159 -10.32 0.76 0.82
C THR A 159 -10.59 0.83 2.31
N ASP A 160 -11.39 -0.09 2.87
CA ASP A 160 -11.68 -0.13 4.31
C ASP A 160 -10.40 -0.33 5.13
N LEU A 161 -9.50 -1.21 4.67
CA LEU A 161 -8.18 -1.41 5.30
C LEU A 161 -7.28 -0.16 5.21
N MET A 162 -7.34 0.58 4.10
CA MET A 162 -6.61 1.84 3.95
C MET A 162 -7.15 2.92 4.90
N GLU A 163 -8.47 2.97 5.11
CA GLU A 163 -9.08 3.88 6.08
C GLU A 163 -8.72 3.51 7.52
N LYS A 164 -8.80 2.22 7.88
CA LYS A 164 -8.31 1.71 9.17
C LYS A 164 -6.84 2.05 9.40
N LEU A 165 -5.99 1.89 8.38
CA LEU A 165 -4.57 2.27 8.45
C LEU A 165 -4.42 3.76 8.77
N LYS A 166 -5.13 4.64 8.05
CA LYS A 166 -5.09 6.09 8.32
C LYS A 166 -5.53 6.42 9.75
N LEU A 167 -6.61 5.81 10.22
CA LEU A 167 -7.14 6.03 11.56
C LEU A 167 -6.14 5.59 12.64
N ILE A 168 -5.52 4.41 12.48
CA ILE A 168 -4.46 3.95 13.38
C ILE A 168 -3.31 4.97 13.41
N LEU A 169 -2.85 5.44 12.25
CA LEU A 169 -1.75 6.41 12.17
C LEU A 169 -2.09 7.73 12.84
N GLU A 170 -3.34 8.20 12.72
CA GLU A 170 -3.80 9.45 13.34
C GLU A 170 -3.92 9.32 14.86
N GLU A 171 -4.51 8.24 15.36
CA GLU A 171 -4.72 8.03 16.80
C GLU A 171 -3.44 7.71 17.56
N THR A 172 -2.44 7.12 16.89
CA THR A 172 -1.21 6.62 17.53
C THR A 172 0.02 7.49 17.28
N ARG A 173 -0.12 8.69 16.66
CA ARG A 173 1.02 9.60 16.38
C ARG A 173 1.91 9.92 17.58
N ALA A 174 1.34 9.89 18.79
CA ALA A 174 2.06 10.19 20.03
C ALA A 174 2.68 8.95 20.71
N ASN A 175 2.35 7.72 20.28
CA ASN A 175 2.79 6.49 20.91
C ASN A 175 3.13 5.40 19.88
N TRP A 176 4.43 5.26 19.62
CA TRP A 176 4.95 4.27 18.68
C TRP A 176 4.72 2.83 19.12
N ASP A 177 4.69 2.53 20.42
CA ASP A 177 4.45 1.17 20.89
C ASP A 177 3.00 0.73 20.63
N GLU A 178 2.05 1.63 20.85
CA GLU A 178 0.64 1.41 20.50
C GLU A 178 0.46 1.31 18.97
N MET A 179 1.15 2.16 18.20
CA MET A 179 1.13 2.10 16.74
C MET A 179 1.60 0.73 16.23
N ARG A 180 2.71 0.22 16.75
CA ARG A 180 3.22 -1.12 16.39
C ARG A 180 2.20 -2.22 16.69
N HIS A 181 1.56 -2.16 17.86
CA HIS A 181 0.59 -3.17 18.26
C HIS A 181 -0.61 -3.21 17.30
N ARG A 182 -1.22 -2.05 17.02
CA ARG A 182 -2.37 -1.94 16.12
C ARG A 182 -2.02 -2.26 14.67
N LEU A 183 -0.86 -1.82 14.18
CA LEU A 183 -0.38 -2.20 12.85
C LEU A 183 -0.12 -3.71 12.75
N GLY A 184 0.24 -4.38 13.85
CA GLY A 184 0.39 -5.83 13.89
C GLY A 184 -0.94 -6.57 13.75
N GLN A 185 -2.03 -6.03 14.31
CA GLN A 185 -3.37 -6.58 14.11
C GLN A 185 -3.85 -6.36 12.67
N LEU A 186 -3.64 -5.15 12.13
CA LEU A 186 -3.95 -4.83 10.75
C LEU A 186 -3.16 -5.69 9.76
N HIS A 187 -1.90 -6.03 10.07
CA HIS A 187 -1.07 -6.94 9.27
C HIS A 187 -1.75 -8.30 9.09
N GLU A 188 -2.27 -8.89 10.17
CA GLU A 188 -3.00 -10.15 10.11
C GLU A 188 -4.28 -10.02 9.28
N GLU A 189 -5.05 -8.94 9.48
CA GLU A 189 -6.26 -8.66 8.68
C GLU A 189 -5.97 -8.54 7.18
N ILE A 190 -4.84 -7.94 6.78
CA ILE A 190 -4.46 -7.81 5.35
C ILE A 190 -4.09 -9.17 4.74
N ILE A 191 -3.48 -10.07 5.52
CA ILE A 191 -3.04 -11.38 5.01
C ILE A 191 -4.21 -12.36 4.95
N THR A 192 -4.91 -12.54 6.06
CA THR A 192 -5.89 -13.63 6.24
C THR A 192 -7.34 -13.16 6.27
N GLY A 193 -7.60 -11.85 6.37
CA GLY A 193 -8.95 -11.32 6.54
C GLY A 193 -9.88 -11.63 5.36
N GLU A 194 -9.39 -11.52 4.13
CA GLU A 194 -10.20 -11.82 2.94
C GLU A 194 -10.61 -13.30 2.86
N GLU A 195 -9.68 -14.22 3.14
CA GLU A 195 -9.95 -15.67 3.17
C GLU A 195 -10.86 -16.03 4.35
N SER A 196 -10.60 -15.50 5.54
CA SER A 196 -11.41 -15.75 6.73
C SER A 196 -12.84 -15.24 6.57
N GLU A 197 -13.06 -14.04 6.03
CA GLU A 197 -14.42 -13.52 5.80
C GLU A 197 -15.15 -14.29 4.68
N ALA A 198 -14.43 -14.74 3.65
CA ALA A 198 -14.98 -15.59 2.61
C ALA A 198 -15.41 -16.98 3.16
N ASP A 199 -14.56 -17.61 3.96
CA ASP A 199 -14.82 -18.90 4.61
C ASP A 199 -16.01 -18.83 5.58
N GLN A 200 -16.11 -17.75 6.35
CA GLN A 200 -17.25 -17.51 7.24
C GLN A 200 -18.58 -17.42 6.48
N LEU A 201 -18.54 -16.88 5.26
CA LEU A 201 -19.68 -16.80 4.37
C LEU A 201 -19.86 -18.08 3.53
N GLY A 202 -18.90 -19.00 3.54
CA GLY A 202 -18.89 -20.21 2.72
C GLY A 202 -18.92 -19.91 1.22
N ILE A 203 -18.21 -18.88 0.78
CA ILE A 203 -18.09 -18.46 -0.63
C ILE A 203 -16.61 -18.39 -1.03
N ASP A 204 -16.33 -18.50 -2.32
CA ASP A 204 -14.95 -18.40 -2.83
C ASP A 204 -14.39 -16.97 -2.69
N PRO A 205 -13.07 -16.76 -2.53
CA PRO A 205 -12.49 -15.42 -2.47
C PRO A 205 -12.85 -14.53 -3.69
N LYS A 206 -13.04 -15.12 -4.87
CA LYS A 206 -13.48 -14.37 -6.07
C LYS A 206 -14.94 -13.91 -5.97
N GLU A 207 -15.79 -14.74 -5.38
CA GLU A 207 -17.20 -14.43 -5.11
C GLU A 207 -17.32 -13.39 -4.00
N TYR A 208 -16.41 -13.45 -3.02
CA TYR A 208 -16.33 -12.51 -1.92
C TYR A 208 -16.03 -11.07 -2.38
N ALA A 209 -15.15 -10.88 -3.36
CA ALA A 209 -14.89 -9.56 -3.94
C ALA A 209 -16.15 -8.95 -4.60
N LEU A 210 -16.94 -9.78 -5.30
CA LEU A 210 -18.23 -9.36 -5.88
C LEU A 210 -19.23 -9.02 -4.76
N TYR A 211 -19.32 -9.87 -3.74
CA TYR A 211 -20.17 -9.67 -2.57
C TYR A 211 -19.90 -8.33 -1.86
N ARG A 212 -18.63 -7.98 -1.61
CA ARG A 212 -18.27 -6.71 -0.95
C ARG A 212 -18.71 -5.49 -1.76
N SER A 213 -18.52 -5.51 -3.08
CA SER A 213 -19.00 -4.44 -3.97
C SER A 213 -20.53 -4.30 -3.92
N ILE A 214 -21.26 -5.41 -3.99
CA ILE A 214 -22.72 -5.40 -3.95
C ILE A 214 -23.25 -4.95 -2.59
N LYS A 215 -22.69 -5.49 -1.49
CA LYS A 215 -23.05 -5.11 -0.12
C LYS A 215 -22.89 -3.60 0.08
N GLY A 216 -21.74 -3.05 -0.30
CA GLY A 216 -21.48 -1.61 -0.19
C GLY A 216 -22.50 -0.75 -0.94
N LYS A 217 -22.93 -1.18 -2.13
CA LYS A 217 -24.01 -0.47 -2.86
C LYS A 217 -25.35 -0.59 -2.16
N LEU A 218 -25.76 -1.79 -1.74
CA LEU A 218 -27.04 -1.98 -1.05
C LEU A 218 -27.11 -1.19 0.26
N GLU A 219 -26.01 -1.11 1.00
CA GLU A 219 -25.92 -0.29 2.21
C GLU A 219 -26.06 1.21 1.89
N GLN A 220 -25.40 1.70 0.84
CA GLN A 220 -25.56 3.08 0.37
C GLN A 220 -26.99 3.40 -0.08
N SER A 221 -27.64 2.52 -0.85
CA SER A 221 -29.02 2.71 -1.31
C SER A 221 -30.02 2.65 -0.14
N SER A 222 -29.82 1.75 0.83
CA SER A 222 -30.67 1.66 2.02
C SER A 222 -30.51 2.87 2.97
N THR A 223 -29.31 3.44 3.04
CA THR A 223 -29.02 4.66 3.81
C THR A 223 -29.60 5.89 3.12
N ALA A 224 -29.57 5.95 1.78
CA ALA A 224 -30.21 7.02 1.00
C ALA A 224 -31.74 7.03 1.17
N GLU A 225 -32.38 5.86 1.30
CA GLU A 225 -33.80 5.75 1.66
C GLU A 225 -34.09 6.23 3.10
N LYS A 226 -33.23 5.89 4.06
CA LYS A 226 -33.35 6.35 5.46
C LYS A 226 -33.11 7.85 5.63
N VAL A 227 -32.19 8.47 4.88
CA VAL A 227 -31.92 9.92 4.97
C VAL A 227 -33.11 10.75 4.48
N ILE A 228 -33.92 10.22 3.56
CA ILE A 228 -35.18 10.87 3.13
C ILE A 228 -36.23 10.81 4.24
N THR A 229 -36.24 9.77 5.09
CA THR A 229 -37.14 9.65 6.24
C THR A 229 -36.61 10.33 7.52
N ASP A 230 -35.29 10.39 7.70
CA ASP A 230 -34.61 10.89 8.91
C ASP A 230 -34.28 12.39 8.85
N ALA A 231 -34.62 13.09 7.75
CA ALA A 231 -34.71 14.56 7.76
C ALA A 231 -35.74 15.10 8.79
N ALA A 232 -36.44 14.21 9.51
CA ALA A 232 -37.29 14.51 10.66
C ALA A 232 -36.66 14.24 12.05
N SER A 233 -35.43 13.72 12.17
CA SER A 233 -34.83 13.47 13.50
C SER A 233 -33.31 13.32 13.52
N THR A 234 -32.68 14.14 14.35
CA THR A 234 -31.23 14.37 14.51
C THR A 234 -30.47 13.29 15.32
N HIS A 235 -29.17 13.12 15.00
CA HIS A 235 -28.06 12.48 15.77
C HIS A 235 -28.05 10.93 15.83
N THR A 236 -26.95 10.17 15.79
CA THR A 236 -25.49 10.37 15.91
C THR A 236 -24.80 9.10 15.38
N GLY A 237 -23.71 9.21 14.59
CA GLY A 237 -22.98 8.05 14.07
C GLY A 237 -21.89 7.57 15.03
N GLY A 238 -21.97 6.30 15.43
CA GLY A 238 -20.89 5.55 16.09
C GLY A 238 -20.70 4.24 15.36
N ILE A 239 -19.48 3.98 14.88
CA ILE A 239 -19.10 2.73 14.21
C ILE A 239 -18.56 1.82 15.32
N ALA A 240 -19.34 0.82 15.71
CA ALA A 240 -18.95 -0.17 16.71
C ALA A 240 -18.58 -1.50 16.03
N ALA A 241 -17.56 -2.16 16.55
CA ALA A 241 -17.10 -3.48 16.13
C ALA A 241 -18.24 -4.51 16.22
N GLU A 242 -18.60 -5.10 15.08
CA GLU A 242 -19.68 -6.09 14.98
C GLU A 242 -19.22 -7.47 15.49
N SER A 243 -20.09 -8.14 16.24
CA SER A 243 -19.81 -9.38 16.95
C SER A 243 -20.59 -10.57 16.37
N GLN A 244 -20.06 -11.78 16.57
CA GLN A 244 -20.42 -13.07 15.92
C GLN A 244 -21.91 -13.45 15.83
N ALA A 245 -22.81 -12.87 16.62
CA ALA A 245 -24.23 -13.23 16.62
C ALA A 245 -25.08 -12.44 15.59
N GLU A 246 -24.53 -11.38 15.00
CA GLU A 246 -25.27 -10.46 14.11
C GLU A 246 -25.15 -10.81 12.61
N TYR A 247 -24.16 -11.65 12.25
CA TYR A 247 -23.83 -12.05 10.88
C TYR A 247 -24.91 -12.89 10.16
N LEU A 248 -25.83 -13.52 10.90
CA LEU A 248 -26.90 -14.36 10.33
C LEU A 248 -28.25 -13.63 10.18
N ALA A 249 -28.37 -12.40 10.70
CA ALA A 249 -29.66 -11.71 10.85
C ALA A 249 -29.82 -10.46 9.96
N ASN A 250 -28.79 -10.03 9.22
CA ASN A 250 -28.88 -8.83 8.40
C ASN A 250 -29.44 -9.16 6.99
N PRO A 251 -30.67 -8.73 6.63
CA PRO A 251 -31.29 -9.05 5.34
C PRO A 251 -30.47 -8.53 4.15
N VAL A 252 -29.71 -7.44 4.34
CA VAL A 252 -28.83 -6.87 3.31
C VAL A 252 -27.68 -7.81 2.98
N GLN A 253 -27.11 -8.47 3.99
CA GLN A 253 -26.00 -9.41 3.79
C GLN A 253 -26.45 -10.67 3.04
N ALA A 254 -27.63 -11.20 3.37
CA ALA A 254 -28.19 -12.35 2.66
C ALA A 254 -28.48 -12.02 1.18
N GLN A 255 -29.06 -10.84 0.91
CA GLN A 255 -29.33 -10.36 -0.44
C GLN A 255 -28.05 -10.12 -1.26
N ALA A 256 -27.04 -9.49 -0.65
CA ALA A 256 -25.76 -9.25 -1.32
C ALA A 256 -25.08 -10.57 -1.72
N LYS A 257 -25.15 -11.59 -0.85
CA LYS A 257 -24.60 -12.92 -1.14
C LYS A 257 -25.33 -13.60 -2.29
N GLU A 258 -26.65 -13.56 -2.30
CA GLU A 258 -27.45 -14.13 -3.40
C GLU A 258 -27.12 -13.48 -4.75
N ILE A 259 -27.06 -12.14 -4.79
CA ILE A 259 -26.70 -11.41 -6.01
C ILE A 259 -25.28 -11.76 -6.46
N ALA A 260 -24.32 -11.88 -5.54
CA ALA A 260 -22.93 -12.20 -5.88
C ALA A 260 -22.81 -13.57 -6.56
N LEU A 261 -23.49 -14.59 -6.02
CA LEU A 261 -23.53 -15.94 -6.61
C LEU A 261 -24.22 -15.94 -7.98
N GLU A 262 -25.27 -15.13 -8.16
CA GLU A 262 -25.97 -15.06 -9.45
C GLU A 262 -25.18 -14.29 -10.52
N VAL A 263 -24.46 -13.24 -10.12
CA VAL A 263 -23.50 -12.52 -10.97
C VAL A 263 -22.42 -13.48 -11.45
N GLU A 264 -21.83 -14.26 -10.54
CA GLU A 264 -20.82 -15.27 -10.86
C GLU A 264 -21.35 -16.30 -11.87
N HIS A 265 -22.53 -16.84 -11.61
CA HIS A 265 -23.17 -17.81 -12.48
C HIS A 265 -23.40 -17.23 -13.89
N THR A 266 -23.82 -15.96 -13.96
CA THR A 266 -24.07 -15.25 -15.21
C THR A 266 -22.77 -15.03 -16.00
N ILE A 267 -21.68 -14.65 -15.31
CA ILE A 267 -20.35 -14.50 -15.92
C ILE A 267 -19.88 -15.83 -16.50
N ARG A 268 -19.96 -16.93 -15.73
CA ARG A 268 -19.56 -18.27 -16.22
C ARG A 268 -20.40 -18.74 -17.41
N LYS A 269 -21.71 -18.49 -17.37
CA LYS A 269 -22.62 -18.87 -18.46
C LYS A 269 -22.34 -18.10 -19.76
N ALA A 270 -21.97 -16.83 -19.65
CA ALA A 270 -21.66 -15.97 -20.79
C ALA A 270 -20.15 -15.98 -21.16
N TYR A 271 -19.33 -16.75 -20.43
CA TYR A 271 -17.90 -16.83 -20.64
C TYR A 271 -17.58 -17.36 -22.05
N THR A 272 -16.63 -16.70 -22.70
CA THR A 272 -16.07 -17.11 -23.97
C THR A 272 -14.56 -16.89 -23.97
N ILE A 273 -13.80 -17.73 -24.67
CA ILE A 273 -12.34 -17.58 -24.79
C ILE A 273 -12.02 -16.17 -25.33
N ASP A 274 -11.03 -15.50 -24.75
CA ASP A 274 -10.57 -14.14 -25.09
C ASP A 274 -11.64 -13.05 -24.92
N TRP A 275 -12.62 -13.24 -24.04
CA TRP A 275 -13.71 -12.27 -23.85
C TRP A 275 -13.23 -10.90 -23.37
N VAL A 276 -12.15 -10.83 -22.60
CA VAL A 276 -11.60 -9.57 -22.06
C VAL A 276 -10.92 -8.71 -23.13
N THR A 277 -10.29 -9.35 -24.12
CA THR A 277 -9.63 -8.68 -25.25
C THR A 277 -10.59 -8.28 -26.35
N ASN A 278 -11.74 -8.98 -26.48
CA ASN A 278 -12.73 -8.69 -27.52
C ASN A 278 -13.87 -7.81 -26.98
N PRO A 279 -14.02 -6.56 -27.49
CA PRO A 279 -15.04 -5.63 -27.00
C PRO A 279 -16.48 -6.15 -27.16
N THR A 280 -16.77 -6.93 -28.20
CA THR A 280 -18.11 -7.47 -28.44
C THR A 280 -18.47 -8.52 -27.38
N LYS A 281 -17.55 -9.44 -27.10
CA LYS A 281 -17.73 -10.48 -26.07
C LYS A 281 -17.84 -9.89 -24.67
N THR A 282 -17.02 -8.87 -24.37
CA THR A 282 -17.13 -8.09 -23.13
C THR A 282 -18.52 -7.45 -23.01
N ALA A 283 -19.03 -6.83 -24.08
CA ALA A 283 -20.34 -6.20 -24.09
C ALA A 283 -21.50 -7.20 -23.92
N ASP A 284 -21.35 -8.44 -24.37
CA ASP A 284 -22.37 -9.48 -24.20
C ASP A 284 -22.51 -9.91 -22.73
N ILE A 285 -21.40 -10.04 -22.00
CA ILE A 285 -21.40 -10.29 -20.55
C ILE A 285 -21.99 -9.08 -19.80
N GLU A 286 -21.60 -7.86 -20.19
CA GLU A 286 -22.14 -6.62 -19.60
C GLU A 286 -23.67 -6.54 -19.76
N ARG A 287 -24.19 -6.85 -20.95
CA ARG A 287 -25.64 -6.91 -21.22
C ARG A 287 -26.33 -7.98 -20.40
N ALA A 288 -25.74 -9.17 -20.28
CA ALA A 288 -26.30 -10.27 -19.51
C ALA A 288 -26.43 -9.88 -18.02
N LEU A 289 -25.39 -9.26 -17.45
CA LEU A 289 -25.40 -8.76 -16.08
C LEU A 289 -26.43 -7.65 -15.88
N LEU A 290 -26.50 -6.68 -16.79
CA LEU A 290 -27.47 -5.60 -16.73
C LEU A 290 -28.91 -6.13 -16.83
N GLN A 291 -29.17 -7.10 -17.70
CA GLN A 291 -30.48 -7.74 -17.84
C GLN A 291 -30.87 -8.52 -16.58
N MET A 292 -29.94 -9.27 -15.99
CA MET A 292 -30.15 -9.98 -14.73
C MET A 292 -30.51 -9.01 -13.59
N LEU A 293 -29.68 -7.97 -13.37
CA LEU A 293 -29.95 -6.93 -12.38
C LEU A 293 -31.26 -6.17 -12.67
N THR A 294 -31.63 -6.02 -13.94
CA THR A 294 -32.84 -5.29 -14.32
C THR A 294 -34.12 -6.08 -14.13
N SER A 295 -34.07 -7.40 -14.34
CA SER A 295 -35.24 -8.27 -14.17
C SER A 295 -35.49 -8.64 -12.73
N LYS A 296 -34.44 -8.96 -11.95
CA LYS A 296 -34.58 -9.52 -10.60
C LYS A 296 -34.45 -8.48 -9.48
N TYR A 297 -33.60 -7.48 -9.65
CA TYR A 297 -33.19 -6.59 -8.56
C TYR A 297 -33.61 -5.13 -8.78
N HIS A 298 -34.58 -4.87 -9.65
CA HIS A 298 -35.04 -3.51 -9.96
C HIS A 298 -35.74 -2.77 -8.81
N ARG A 299 -36.20 -3.50 -7.80
CA ARG A 299 -36.79 -2.90 -6.59
C ARG A 299 -35.73 -2.50 -5.56
N LEU A 300 -34.56 -3.13 -5.60
CA LEU A 300 -33.48 -2.89 -4.64
C LEU A 300 -32.51 -1.81 -5.10
N LEU A 301 -32.30 -1.67 -6.42
CA LEU A 301 -31.33 -0.75 -7.00
C LEU A 301 -31.94 0.08 -8.14
N PRO A 302 -31.85 1.42 -8.08
CA PRO A 302 -32.19 2.30 -9.19
C PRO A 302 -31.40 1.98 -10.47
N TYR A 303 -31.92 2.38 -11.64
CA TYR A 303 -31.25 2.13 -12.92
C TYR A 303 -29.82 2.71 -13.01
N ALA A 304 -29.61 3.92 -12.48
CA ALA A 304 -28.30 4.56 -12.48
C ALA A 304 -27.26 3.77 -11.66
N GLU A 305 -27.66 3.29 -10.47
CA GLU A 305 -26.80 2.51 -9.58
C GLU A 305 -26.49 1.13 -10.14
N ARG A 306 -27.45 0.49 -10.82
CA ARG A 306 -27.20 -0.79 -11.53
C ARG A 306 -26.15 -0.65 -12.62
N LYS A 307 -26.17 0.43 -13.41
CA LYS A 307 -25.17 0.65 -14.46
C LYS A 307 -23.77 0.83 -13.88
N ASN A 308 -23.65 1.57 -12.77
CA ASN A 308 -22.38 1.74 -12.06
C ASN A 308 -21.89 0.42 -11.44
N LEU A 309 -22.79 -0.33 -10.82
CA LEU A 309 -22.48 -1.65 -10.26
C LEU A 309 -22.00 -2.62 -11.34
N VAL A 310 -22.64 -2.65 -12.52
CA VAL A 310 -22.16 -3.48 -13.65
C VAL A 310 -20.74 -3.10 -14.07
N ALA A 311 -20.39 -1.81 -14.13
CA ALA A 311 -19.03 -1.39 -14.46
C ALA A 311 -18.00 -1.87 -13.43
N GLU A 312 -18.32 -1.78 -12.14
CA GLU A 312 -17.48 -2.27 -11.04
C GLU A 312 -17.34 -3.80 -11.07
N LEU A 313 -18.45 -4.52 -11.23
CA LEU A 313 -18.45 -5.99 -11.35
C LEU A 313 -17.69 -6.47 -12.58
N MET A 314 -17.77 -5.74 -13.71
CA MET A 314 -17.01 -6.07 -14.92
C MET A 314 -15.50 -5.88 -14.73
N ALA A 315 -15.08 -4.87 -13.97
CA ALA A 315 -13.66 -4.68 -13.63
C ALA A 315 -13.13 -5.87 -12.80
N LEU A 316 -13.89 -6.27 -11.77
CA LEU A 316 -13.59 -7.46 -10.96
C LEU A 316 -13.61 -8.75 -11.79
N ALA A 317 -14.62 -8.91 -12.65
CA ALA A 317 -14.76 -10.07 -13.52
C ALA A 317 -13.56 -10.22 -14.47
N LYS A 318 -13.10 -9.13 -15.08
CA LYS A 318 -11.92 -9.14 -15.95
C LYS A 318 -10.65 -9.57 -15.23
N LYS A 319 -10.54 -9.35 -13.92
CA LYS A 319 -9.36 -9.73 -13.14
C LYS A 319 -9.43 -11.19 -12.68
N HIS A 320 -10.56 -11.58 -12.10
CA HIS A 320 -10.73 -12.89 -11.46
C HIS A 320 -11.14 -14.02 -12.42
N TYR A 321 -11.78 -13.67 -13.54
CA TYR A 321 -12.41 -14.59 -14.49
C TYR A 321 -11.77 -14.52 -15.90
N PHE A 322 -10.56 -13.95 -16.03
CA PHE A 322 -9.83 -13.89 -17.31
C PHE A 322 -9.47 -15.28 -17.84
N ASN A 323 -8.91 -16.13 -16.98
CA ASN A 323 -8.32 -17.44 -17.34
C ASN A 323 -9.16 -18.65 -16.90
N ILE A 324 -10.46 -18.47 -16.62
CA ILE A 324 -11.32 -19.58 -16.16
C ILE A 324 -11.52 -20.62 -17.25
#